data_AF-A0A5K1DD13-F1
#
_entry.id   AF-A0A5K1DD13-F1
#
_cell.length_a   1.000
_cell.length_b   1.000
_cell.length_c   1.000
_cell.angle_alpha   90.00
_cell.angle_beta   90.00
_cell.angle_gamma   90.00
#
_symmetry.space_group_name_H-M   'P 1'
#
loop_
_entity.id
_entity.type
_entity.pdbx_description
1 polymer ?
#
loop_
_entity_poly.entity_id
_entity_poly.type
_entity_poly.pdbx_seq_one_letter_code
_entity_poly.pdbx_strand_id
1 'polypeptide(L)'
;DAYRKVYEWKYLNCLQLWTRVVCTYKEDPDFRLLAYPLTQIICGAAQLVPTARYFPLRLKCTRMLNQIAVSTGTFIPIGSLLADMLEFKELKKSATGGVGKAVNFRSTLK
;
A
#
# COMPACT_ATOMS: atom_id res chain seq x y z
N ASP A 1 16.40 -12.96 -4.69
CA ASP A 1 15.27 -13.93 -4.72
C ASP A 1 14.31 -13.87 -3.54
N ALA A 2 14.78 -13.64 -2.30
CA ALA A 2 13.90 -13.62 -1.11
C ALA A 2 12.75 -12.61 -1.18
N TYR A 3 12.97 -11.40 -1.72
CA TYR A 3 11.91 -10.39 -1.84
C TYR A 3 10.72 -10.87 -2.68
N ARG A 4 10.94 -11.74 -3.69
CA ARG A 4 9.84 -12.21 -4.56
C ARG A 4 8.75 -12.91 -3.76
N LYS A 5 9.10 -13.62 -2.68
CA LYS A 5 8.16 -14.28 -1.77
C LYS A 5 7.22 -13.28 -1.07
N VAL A 6 7.71 -12.08 -0.74
CA VAL A 6 6.91 -10.99 -0.15
C VAL A 6 5.93 -10.41 -1.17
N TYR A 7 6.24 -10.51 -2.46
CA TYR A 7 5.40 -10.03 -3.56
C TYR A 7 4.45 -11.10 -4.10
N GLU A 8 4.50 -12.33 -3.57
CA GLU A 8 3.54 -13.36 -3.91
C GLU A 8 2.16 -13.04 -3.34
N TRP A 9 1.12 -13.45 -4.08
CA TRP A 9 -0.27 -13.29 -3.64
C TRP A 9 -0.56 -13.97 -2.31
N LYS A 10 0.10 -15.09 -2.00
CA LYS A 10 -0.07 -15.80 -0.74
C LYS A 10 0.32 -14.92 0.45
N TYR A 11 1.47 -14.25 0.38
CA TYR A 11 1.93 -13.32 1.42
C TYR A 11 0.96 -12.15 1.59
N LEU A 12 0.53 -11.54 0.48
CA LEU A 12 -0.46 -10.45 0.52
C LEU A 12 -1.81 -10.87 1.11
N ASN A 13 -2.26 -12.10 0.82
CA ASN A 13 -3.51 -12.62 1.37
C ASN A 13 -3.39 -12.86 2.88
N CYS A 14 -2.23 -13.33 3.37
CA CYS A 14 -1.95 -13.42 4.80
C CYS A 14 -1.99 -12.04 5.47
N LEU A 15 -1.34 -11.03 4.89
CA LEU A 15 -1.42 -9.66 5.41
C LEU A 15 -2.86 -9.17 5.47
N GLN A 16 -3.64 -9.38 4.40
CA GLN A 16 -5.02 -8.95 4.33
C GLN A 16 -5.91 -9.66 5.37
N LEU A 17 -5.67 -10.94 5.63
CA LEU A 17 -6.35 -11.68 6.69
C LEU A 17 -6.05 -11.04 8.06
N TRP A 18 -4.78 -10.83 8.38
CA TRP A 18 -4.36 -10.23 9.65
C TRP A 18 -4.85 -8.79 9.83
N THR A 19 -4.89 -8.00 8.75
CA THR A 19 -5.51 -6.67 8.76
C THR A 19 -6.96 -6.77 9.19
N ARG A 20 -7.75 -7.70 8.63
CA ARG A 20 -9.15 -7.89 9.02
C ARG A 20 -9.29 -8.32 10.47
N VAL A 21 -8.50 -9.29 10.92
CA VAL A 21 -8.50 -9.77 12.31
C VAL A 21 -8.25 -8.61 13.28
N VAL A 22 -7.17 -7.85 13.07
CA VAL A 22 -6.84 -6.69 13.94
C VAL A 22 -7.94 -5.63 13.91
N CYS A 23 -8.54 -5.37 12.75
CA CYS A 23 -9.62 -4.38 12.65
C CYS A 23 -10.91 -4.84 13.33
N THR A 24 -11.25 -6.12 13.23
CA THR A 24 -12.46 -6.70 13.84
C THR A 24 -12.33 -6.79 15.36
N TYR A 25 -11.18 -7.20 15.87
CA TYR A 25 -10.92 -7.40 17.30
C TYR A 25 -10.18 -6.22 17.95
N LYS A 26 -10.38 -5.00 17.44
CA LYS A 26 -9.68 -3.79 17.91
C LYS A 26 -9.88 -3.43 19.38
N GLU A 27 -11.00 -3.89 19.97
CA GLU A 27 -11.33 -3.67 21.39
C GLU A 27 -10.62 -4.67 22.31
N ASP A 28 -10.13 -5.77 21.75
CA ASP A 28 -9.35 -6.76 22.49
C ASP A 28 -7.90 -6.24 22.66
N PRO A 29 -7.40 -6.10 23.91
CA PRO A 29 -6.06 -5.60 24.18
C PRO A 29 -4.96 -6.37 23.45
N ASP A 30 -5.09 -7.71 23.35
CA ASP A 30 -4.05 -8.56 22.78
C ASP A 30 -3.94 -8.36 21.26
N PHE A 31 -5.08 -8.23 20.57
CA PHE A 31 -5.10 -7.94 19.13
C PHE A 31 -4.70 -6.50 18.82
N ARG A 32 -4.99 -5.56 19.73
CA ARG A 32 -4.58 -4.15 19.57
C ARG A 32 -3.06 -4.01 19.56
N LEU A 33 -2.33 -4.80 20.35
CA LEU A 33 -0.85 -4.83 20.33
C LEU A 33 -0.28 -5.25 18.97
N LEU A 34 -1.03 -6.03 18.18
CA LEU A 34 -0.61 -6.46 16.84
C LEU A 34 -0.77 -5.37 15.77
N ALA A 35 -1.55 -4.32 16.02
CA ALA A 35 -1.80 -3.28 15.02
C ALA A 35 -0.51 -2.55 14.59
N TYR A 36 0.36 -2.22 15.54
CA TYR A 36 1.64 -1.55 15.27
C TYR A 36 2.63 -2.44 14.47
N PRO A 37 2.98 -3.66 14.90
CA PRO A 37 3.89 -4.51 14.14
C PRO A 37 3.32 -4.87 12.77
N LEU A 38 2.00 -5.10 12.66
CA LEU A 38 1.37 -5.35 11.36
C LEU A 38 1.49 -4.13 10.43
N THR A 39 1.25 -2.92 10.95
CA THR A 39 1.44 -1.67 10.21
C THR A 39 2.88 -1.55 9.69
N GLN A 40 3.87 -1.81 10.54
CA GLN A 40 5.29 -1.78 10.16
C GLN A 40 5.62 -2.79 9.05
N ILE A 41 5.13 -4.02 9.16
CA ILE A 41 5.33 -5.05 8.13
C ILE A 41 4.71 -4.63 6.79
N ILE A 42 3.50 -4.07 6.81
CA ILE A 42 2.82 -3.63 5.59
C ILE A 42 3.53 -2.42 4.97
N CYS A 43 4.00 -1.46 5.77
CA CYS A 43 4.83 -0.34 5.31
C CYS A 43 6.13 -0.84 4.65
N GLY A 44 6.84 -1.75 5.31
CA GLY A 44 8.05 -2.36 4.79
C GLY A 44 7.80 -3.11 3.47
N ALA A 45 6.71 -3.88 3.38
CA ALA A 45 6.32 -4.57 2.15
C ALA A 45 5.97 -3.59 1.01
N ALA A 46 5.32 -2.46 1.31
CA ALA A 46 5.00 -1.44 0.32
C ALA A 46 6.26 -0.77 -0.25
N GLN A 47 7.32 -0.62 0.56
CA GLN A 47 8.54 0.10 0.19
C GLN A 47 9.70 -0.81 -0.22
N LEU A 48 9.55 -2.15 -0.14
CA LEU A 48 10.65 -3.11 -0.30
C LEU A 48 11.42 -2.99 -1.63
N VAL A 49 10.70 -2.79 -2.74
CA VAL A 49 11.31 -2.58 -4.07
C VAL A 49 10.71 -1.33 -4.73
N PRO A 50 11.52 -0.30 -5.07
CA PRO A 50 11.09 0.93 -5.72
C PRO A 50 10.96 0.74 -7.25
N THR A 51 9.97 -0.02 -7.69
CA THR A 51 9.64 -0.20 -9.12
C THR A 51 8.16 -0.02 -9.40
N ALA A 52 7.83 0.60 -10.54
CA ALA A 52 6.45 0.78 -10.99
C ALA A 52 5.71 -0.54 -11.26
N ARG A 53 6.45 -1.63 -11.52
CA ARG A 53 5.90 -2.98 -11.73
C ARG A 53 5.00 -3.45 -10.59
N TYR A 54 5.22 -2.96 -9.36
CA TYR A 54 4.49 -3.40 -8.18
C TYR A 54 3.52 -2.37 -7.61
N PHE A 55 3.09 -1.39 -8.41
CA PHE A 55 2.03 -0.46 -8.00
C PHE A 55 0.74 -1.11 -7.51
N PRO A 56 0.21 -2.17 -8.16
CA PRO A 56 -0.99 -2.84 -7.63
C PRO A 56 -0.80 -3.38 -6.21
N LEU A 57 0.40 -3.91 -5.91
CA LEU A 57 0.75 -4.39 -4.57
C LEU A 57 0.80 -3.22 -3.58
N ARG A 58 1.50 -2.14 -3.92
CA ARG A 58 1.59 -0.94 -3.09
C ARG A 58 0.22 -0.37 -2.75
N LEU A 59 -0.68 -0.28 -3.73
CA LEU A 59 -2.06 0.16 -3.53
C LEU A 59 -2.85 -0.79 -2.62
N LYS A 60 -2.62 -2.11 -2.71
CA LYS A 60 -3.22 -3.08 -1.78
C LYS A 60 -2.71 -2.87 -0.36
N CYS A 61 -1.41 -2.61 -0.18
CA CYS A 61 -0.82 -2.25 1.11
C CYS A 61 -1.41 -0.94 1.66
N THR A 62 -1.49 0.11 0.86
CA THR A 62 -2.13 1.39 1.21
C THR A 62 -3.57 1.19 1.70
N ARG A 63 -4.37 0.36 1.03
CA ARG A 63 -5.74 0.04 1.46
C ARG A 63 -5.78 -0.64 2.83
N MET A 64 -4.89 -1.62 3.08
CA MET A 64 -4.79 -2.30 4.38
C MET A 64 -4.37 -1.34 5.50
N LEU A 65 -3.38 -0.46 5.24
CA LEU A 65 -2.96 0.58 6.18
C LEU A 65 -4.10 1.53 6.51
N ASN A 66 -4.89 1.95 5.51
CA ASN A 66 -6.04 2.83 5.73
C ASN A 66 -7.12 2.17 6.59
N GLN A 67 -7.37 0.87 6.38
CA GLN A 67 -8.30 0.11 7.21
C GLN A 67 -7.84 0.06 8.67
N ILE A 68 -6.56 -0.21 8.91
CA ILE A 68 -6.00 -0.21 10.27
C ILE A 68 -6.16 1.18 10.90
N ALA A 69 -5.72 2.24 10.22
CA ALA A 69 -5.80 3.62 10.72
C ALA A 69 -7.22 4.02 11.16
N VAL A 70 -8.22 3.74 10.30
CA VAL A 70 -9.64 4.01 10.61
C VAL A 70 -10.12 3.17 11.78
N SER A 71 -9.71 1.91 11.85
CA SER A 71 -10.15 0.98 12.88
C SER A 71 -9.58 1.32 14.26
N THR A 72 -8.28 1.60 14.34
CA THR A 72 -7.57 1.86 15.60
C THR A 72 -7.59 3.33 16.02
N GLY A 73 -8.07 4.23 15.17
CA GLY A 73 -8.05 5.68 15.42
C GLY A 73 -6.63 6.25 15.46
N THR A 74 -5.67 5.59 14.80
CA THR A 74 -4.26 6.01 14.78
C THR A 74 -3.89 6.62 13.44
N PHE A 75 -3.06 7.66 13.48
CA PHE A 75 -2.55 8.27 12.26
C PHE A 75 -1.45 7.40 11.64
N ILE A 76 -1.62 7.04 10.37
CA ILE A 76 -0.62 6.38 9.54
C ILE A 76 -0.35 7.28 8.32
N PRO A 77 0.90 7.67 8.02
CA PRO A 77 1.21 8.59 6.92
C PRO A 77 1.12 7.89 5.56
N ILE A 78 -0.10 7.61 5.11
CA ILE A 78 -0.38 6.92 3.84
C ILE A 78 -0.17 7.88 2.65
N GLY A 79 -0.33 9.19 2.87
CA GLY A 79 -0.15 10.21 1.85
C GLY A 79 1.25 10.23 1.25
N SER A 80 2.30 10.04 2.06
CA SER A 80 3.69 9.96 1.56
C SER A 80 3.90 8.75 0.66
N LEU A 81 3.38 7.58 1.03
CA LEU A 81 3.43 6.37 0.20
C LEU A 81 2.76 6.54 -1.16
N LEU A 82 1.63 7.26 -1.22
CA LEU A 82 0.93 7.55 -2.46
C LEU A 82 1.67 8.59 -3.30
N ALA A 83 2.14 9.67 -2.67
CA ALA A 83 2.91 10.73 -3.33
C ALA A 83 4.19 10.16 -3.97
N ASP A 84 4.90 9.30 -3.25
CA ASP A 84 6.10 8.61 -3.76
C ASP A 84 5.79 7.84 -5.05
N MET A 85 4.64 7.17 -5.14
CA MET A 85 4.23 6.47 -6.35
C MET A 85 3.96 7.42 -7.52
N LEU A 86 3.30 8.55 -7.28
CA LEU A 86 3.01 9.55 -8.32
C LEU A 86 4.30 10.17 -8.90
N GLU A 87 5.39 10.15 -8.13
CA GLU A 87 6.68 10.70 -8.55
C GLU A 87 7.53 9.73 -9.41
N PHE A 88 7.08 8.49 -9.65
CA PHE A 88 7.79 7.54 -10.51
C PHE A 88 7.89 8.01 -11.96
N LYS A 89 9.06 7.77 -12.58
CA LYS A 89 9.35 8.21 -13.95
C LYS A 89 8.38 7.59 -14.96
N GLU A 90 7.92 6.37 -14.70
CA GLU A 90 6.99 5.60 -15.52
C GLU A 90 5.62 6.28 -15.64
N LEU A 91 5.16 6.97 -14.59
CA LEU A 91 3.93 7.78 -14.62
C LEU A 91 4.15 9.19 -15.20
N LYS A 92 5.41 9.63 -15.27
CA LYS A 92 5.79 10.93 -15.85
C LYS A 92 6.03 10.88 -17.35
N LYS A 93 6.19 9.69 -17.94
CA LYS A 93 6.39 9.55 -19.39
C LYS A 93 5.08 9.83 -20.13
N SER A 94 5.17 10.63 -21.20
CA SER A 94 4.04 10.82 -22.12
C SER A 94 3.67 9.49 -22.77
N ALA A 95 2.36 9.21 -22.89
CA ALA A 95 1.88 7.99 -23.50
C ALA A 95 2.41 7.89 -24.93
N THR A 96 3.29 6.94 -25.19
CA THR A 96 3.88 6.73 -26.51
C THR A 96 3.07 5.64 -27.20
N GLY A 97 2.17 6.03 -28.11
CA GLY A 97 1.54 5.11 -29.06
C GLY A 97 0.22 4.44 -28.67
N GLY A 98 -0.48 4.88 -27.62
CA GLY A 98 -1.84 4.41 -27.29
C GLY A 98 -2.95 5.24 -27.94
N VAL A 99 -4.08 4.62 -28.32
CA VAL A 99 -5.29 5.33 -28.75
C VAL A 99 -5.92 6.02 -27.53
N GLY A 100 -5.59 7.30 -27.33
CA GLY A 100 -6.14 8.12 -26.25
C GLY A 100 -5.19 9.24 -25.81
N LYS A 101 -5.74 10.34 -25.27
CA LYS A 101 -4.93 11.40 -24.67
C LYS A 101 -4.25 10.85 -23.41
N ALA A 102 -2.93 11.07 -23.30
CA ALA A 102 -2.20 10.73 -22.08
C ALA A 102 -2.83 11.43 -20.86
N VAL A 103 -3.14 10.66 -19.83
CA VAL A 103 -3.64 11.21 -18.56
C VAL A 103 -2.46 11.76 -17.78
N ASN A 104 -2.35 13.09 -17.71
CA ASN A 104 -1.38 13.77 -16.86
C ASN A 104 -1.92 13.85 -15.43
N PHE A 105 -1.49 12.93 -14.56
CA PHE A 105 -1.94 12.89 -13.16
C PHE A 105 -1.67 14.20 -12.41
N ARG A 106 -0.59 14.94 -12.74
CA ARG A 106 -0.29 16.25 -12.14
C ARG A 106 -1.28 17.36 -12.49
N SER A 107 -1.88 17.33 -13.68
CA SER A 107 -2.88 18.33 -14.07
C SER A 107 -4.29 17.97 -13.58
N THR A 108 -4.56 16.68 -13.37
CA THR A 108 -5.88 16.17 -13.02
C THR A 108 -6.12 16.12 -11.51
N LEU A 109 -5.08 15.92 -10.69
CA LEU A 109 -5.18 15.85 -9.22
C LEU A 109 -4.93 17.20 -8.53
N LYS A 110 -5.42 18.30 -9.10
CA LYS A 110 -5.41 19.61 -8.43
C LYS A 110 -6.49 19.72 -7.37
#